data_AF-A0A6G3XK28-F1
#
_entry.id   AF-A0A6G3XK28-F1
#
_cell.length_a   1.000
_cell.length_b   1.000
_cell.length_c   1.000
_cell.angle_alpha   90.00
_cell.angle_beta   90.00
_cell.angle_gamma   90.00
#
_symmetry.space_group_name_H-M   'P 1'
#
loop_
_entity.id
_entity.type
_entity.pdbx_description
1 polymer ?
#
loop_
_entity_poly.entity_id
_entity_poly.type
_entity_poly.pdbx_seq_one_letter_code
_entity_poly.pdbx_strand_id
1 'polypeptide(L)'
;ALALVEEINRARDLINTPPNDLYPESFAAVATAAGKEHGVKVQVLDEKALVKGGFGGILGVGQGAERGPRLVKLAYTHPKAEKTLALVGKGITYDSG
;
A
#
# COMPACT_ATOMS: atom_id res chain seq x y z
N ALA A 1 14.59 -3.12 -17.89
CA ALA A 1 13.98 -4.45 -18.09
C ALA A 1 13.85 -5.21 -16.77
N LEU A 2 14.93 -5.35 -15.99
CA LEU A 2 14.91 -6.10 -14.72
C LEU A 2 13.89 -5.57 -13.70
N ALA A 3 13.96 -4.28 -13.35
CA ALA A 3 13.02 -3.67 -12.38
C ALA A 3 11.54 -3.83 -12.77
N LEU A 4 11.21 -3.79 -14.07
CA LEU A 4 9.83 -4.01 -14.53
C LEU A 4 9.37 -5.44 -14.26
N VAL A 5 10.21 -6.42 -14.61
CA VAL A 5 9.89 -7.85 -14.41
C VAL A 5 9.80 -8.19 -12.93
N GLU A 6 10.72 -7.66 -12.11
CA GLU A 6 10.73 -7.85 -10.66
C GLU A 6 9.45 -7.31 -10.02
N GLU A 7 9.03 -6.08 -10.33
CA GLU A 7 7.85 -5.50 -9.71
C GLU A 7 6.54 -6.09 -10.25
N ILE A 8 6.52 -6.58 -11.50
CA ILE A 8 5.39 -7.40 -12.00
C ILE A 8 5.28 -8.70 -11.21
N ASN A 9 6.40 -9.38 -10.96
CA ASN A 9 6.41 -10.62 -10.19
C ASN A 9 6.03 -10.36 -8.74
N ARG A 10 6.54 -9.30 -8.12
CA ARG A 10 6.17 -8.90 -6.76
C ARG A 10 4.67 -8.62 -6.63
N ALA A 11 4.09 -7.92 -7.60
CA ALA A 11 2.64 -7.70 -7.62
C ALA A 11 1.88 -9.03 -7.71
N ARG A 12 2.33 -9.98 -8.55
CA ARG A 12 1.76 -11.33 -8.64
C ARG A 12 1.89 -12.09 -7.32
N ASP A 13 3.05 -12.02 -6.67
CA ASP A 13 3.31 -12.70 -5.40
C ASP A 13 2.40 -12.15 -4.30
N LEU A 14 2.22 -10.83 -4.22
CA LEU A 14 1.26 -10.20 -3.30
C LEU A 14 -0.17 -10.71 -3.55
N ILE A 15 -0.62 -10.75 -4.81
CA ILE A 15 -1.97 -11.23 -5.14
C ILE A 15 -2.15 -12.71 -4.78
N ASN A 16 -1.12 -13.54 -4.99
CA ASN A 16 -1.17 -14.98 -4.75
C ASN A 16 -0.94 -15.37 -3.28
N THR A 17 -0.41 -14.46 -2.46
CA THR A 17 -0.15 -14.74 -1.04
C THR A 17 -1.48 -14.84 -0.29
N PRO A 18 -1.72 -15.91 0.49
CA PRO A 18 -2.99 -16.09 1.16
C PRO A 18 -3.20 -15.04 2.28
N PRO A 19 -4.45 -14.71 2.62
CA PRO A 19 -4.79 -13.59 3.50
C PRO A 19 -4.31 -13.74 4.96
N ASN A 20 -4.03 -14.97 5.40
CA ASN A 20 -3.41 -15.21 6.71
C ASN A 20 -1.98 -14.69 6.78
N ASP A 21 -1.26 -14.69 5.65
CA ASP A 21 0.13 -14.27 5.53
C ASP A 21 0.25 -12.84 4.96
N LEU A 22 -0.63 -12.46 4.02
CA LEU A 22 -0.74 -11.09 3.52
C LEU A 22 -1.95 -10.36 4.12
N TYR A 23 -1.66 -9.40 4.99
CA TYR A 23 -2.62 -8.55 5.70
C TYR A 23 -2.16 -7.10 5.63
N PRO A 24 -2.98 -6.10 6.04
CA PRO A 24 -2.69 -4.69 5.74
C PRO A 24 -1.30 -4.22 6.18
N GLU A 25 -0.83 -4.69 7.34
CA GLU A 25 0.51 -4.36 7.85
C GLU A 25 1.63 -5.09 7.09
N SER A 26 1.50 -6.38 6.78
CA SER A 26 2.53 -7.07 5.99
C SER A 26 2.60 -6.56 4.54
N PHE A 27 1.46 -6.21 3.93
CA PHE A 27 1.41 -5.50 2.65
C PHE A 27 2.16 -4.17 2.71
N ALA A 28 1.92 -3.36 3.75
CA ALA A 28 2.61 -2.10 3.95
C ALA A 28 4.13 -2.28 4.15
N ALA A 29 4.55 -3.35 4.81
CA ALA A 29 5.97 -3.69 4.96
C ALA A 29 6.63 -4.02 3.61
N VAL A 30 6.00 -4.86 2.79
CA VAL A 30 6.51 -5.20 1.44
C VAL A 30 6.61 -3.96 0.55
N ALA A 31 5.55 -3.14 0.52
CA ALA A 31 5.55 -1.90 -0.25
C ALA A 31 6.61 -0.89 0.24
N THR A 32 6.86 -0.84 1.56
CA THR A 32 7.92 0.00 2.14
C THR A 32 9.31 -0.49 1.74
N ALA A 33 9.55 -1.80 1.73
CA ALA A 33 10.82 -2.37 1.29
C ALA A 33 11.07 -2.06 -0.20
N ALA A 34 10.10 -2.36 -1.07
CA ALA A 34 10.20 -2.08 -2.50
C ALA A 34 10.43 -0.59 -2.79
N GLY A 35 9.71 0.31 -2.11
CA GLY A 35 9.93 1.74 -2.27
C GLY A 35 11.35 2.18 -1.89
N LYS A 36 11.92 1.63 -0.80
CA LYS A 36 13.30 1.92 -0.38
C LYS A 36 14.33 1.41 -1.38
N GLU A 37 14.13 0.22 -1.96
CA GLU A 37 15.01 -0.36 -2.99
C GLU A 37 15.18 0.59 -4.19
N HIS A 38 14.12 1.31 -4.56
CA HIS A 38 14.11 2.24 -5.70
C HIS A 38 14.27 3.72 -5.32
N GLY A 39 14.57 4.03 -4.05
CA GLY A 39 14.72 5.42 -3.59
C GLY A 39 13.42 6.25 -3.62
N VAL A 40 12.26 5.60 -3.59
CA VAL A 40 10.94 6.24 -3.57
C VAL A 40 10.53 6.52 -2.12
N LYS A 41 9.99 7.72 -1.86
CA LYS A 41 9.53 8.09 -0.52
C LYS A 41 8.28 7.29 -0.18
N VAL A 42 8.30 6.55 0.92
CA VAL A 42 7.15 5.80 1.41
C VAL A 42 6.63 6.41 2.71
N GLN A 43 5.32 6.56 2.81
CA GLN A 43 4.61 6.88 4.04
C GLN A 43 3.53 5.84 4.27
N VAL A 44 3.52 5.23 5.47
CA VAL A 44 2.45 4.36 5.92
C VAL A 44 1.64 5.11 6.96
N LEU A 45 0.32 5.20 6.77
CA LEU A 45 -0.61 5.66 7.79
C LEU A 45 -1.26 4.45 8.44
N ASP A 46 -1.10 4.36 9.75
CA ASP A 46 -1.80 3.39 10.59
C ASP A 46 -3.19 3.91 10.97
N GLU A 47 -3.95 3.10 11.70
CA GLU A 47 -5.30 3.44 12.14
C GLU A 47 -5.36 4.79 12.89
N LYS A 48 -4.39 5.08 13.78
CA LYS A 48 -4.37 6.34 14.53
C LYS A 48 -4.18 7.53 13.60
N ALA A 49 -3.26 7.42 12.65
CA ALA A 49 -3.05 8.46 11.64
C ALA A 49 -4.26 8.61 10.71
N LEU A 50 -4.94 7.51 10.37
CA LEU A 50 -6.16 7.51 9.57
C LEU A 50 -7.33 8.21 10.30
N VAL A 51 -7.51 7.93 11.59
CA VAL A 51 -8.50 8.62 12.45
C VAL A 51 -8.21 10.12 12.48
N LYS A 52 -6.96 10.49 12.81
CA LYS A 52 -6.55 11.89 12.88
C LYS A 52 -6.70 12.62 11.54
N GLY A 53 -6.49 11.92 10.43
CA GLY A 53 -6.60 12.45 9.08
C GLY A 53 -8.01 12.46 8.49
N GLY A 54 -9.02 11.95 9.20
CA GLY A 54 -10.40 11.93 8.72
C GLY A 54 -10.67 10.93 7.58
N PHE A 55 -9.91 9.83 7.50
CA PHE A 55 -10.03 8.82 6.43
C PHE A 55 -11.20 7.85 6.67
N GLY A 56 -12.41 8.39 6.85
CA GLY A 56 -13.61 7.65 7.26
C GLY A 56 -13.97 6.47 6.35
N GLY A 57 -13.72 6.57 5.04
CA GLY A 57 -13.98 5.46 4.11
C GLY A 57 -13.09 4.24 4.35
N ILE A 58 -11.80 4.45 4.62
CA ILE A 58 -10.86 3.35 4.91
C ILE A 58 -11.17 2.76 6.30
N LEU A 59 -11.45 3.63 7.28
CA LEU A 59 -11.78 3.22 8.64
C LEU A 59 -13.09 2.42 8.69
N GLY A 60 -14.14 2.89 8.01
CA GLY A 60 -15.45 2.25 8.02
C GLY A 60 -15.43 0.83 7.45
N VAL A 61 -14.62 0.57 6.43
CA VAL A 61 -14.42 -0.79 5.89
C VAL A 61 -13.53 -1.63 6.82
N GLY A 62 -12.45 -1.05 7.35
CA GLY A 62 -11.45 -1.77 8.13
C GLY A 62 -11.82 -2.06 9.59
N GLN A 63 -12.80 -1.38 10.17
CA GLN A 63 -13.13 -1.45 11.61
C GLN A 63 -13.57 -2.84 12.10
N GLY A 64 -14.03 -3.71 11.19
CA GLY A 64 -14.44 -5.08 11.52
C GLY A 64 -13.29 -6.09 11.53
N ALA A 65 -12.10 -5.71 11.09
CA ALA A 65 -10.96 -6.61 10.99
C ALA A 65 -10.13 -6.62 12.28
N GLU A 66 -9.62 -7.79 12.66
CA GLU A 66 -8.64 -7.93 13.76
C GLU A 66 -7.35 -7.14 13.46
N ARG A 67 -6.93 -7.15 12.19
CA ARG A 67 -5.74 -6.45 11.70
C ARG A 67 -6.18 -5.13 11.06
N GLY A 68 -6.07 -4.04 11.83
CA GLY A 68 -6.56 -2.73 11.44
C GLY A 68 -5.98 -2.17 10.13
N PRO A 69 -6.65 -1.17 9.51
CA PRO A 69 -6.33 -0.70 8.17
C PRO A 69 -4.96 0.01 8.09
N ARG A 70 -4.43 0.05 6.87
CA ARG A 70 -3.23 0.82 6.50
C ARG A 70 -3.49 1.58 5.21
N LEU A 71 -2.93 2.79 5.09
CA LEU A 71 -2.78 3.47 3.80
C LEU A 71 -1.29 3.61 3.49
N VAL A 72 -0.87 3.09 2.35
CA VAL A 72 0.51 3.22 1.87
C VAL A 72 0.56 4.26 0.76
N LYS A 73 1.38 5.29 0.93
CA LYS A 73 1.63 6.32 -0.07
C LYS A 73 3.08 6.27 -0.51
N LEU A 74 3.29 5.98 -1.79
CA LEU A 74 4.58 6.07 -2.46
C LEU A 74 4.62 7.39 -3.23
N ALA A 75 5.70 8.14 -3.09
CA ALA A 75 5.87 9.43 -3.73
C ALA A 75 7.25 9.53 -4.39
N TYR A 76 7.23 9.79 -5.69
CA TYR A 76 8.40 10.11 -6.50
C TYR A 76 8.20 11.50 -7.11
N THR A 77 9.24 12.34 -7.07
CA THR A 77 9.21 13.69 -7.63
C THR A 77 10.49 13.92 -8.41
N HIS A 78 10.36 14.36 -9.66
CA HIS A 78 11.49 14.72 -10.50
C HIS A 78 11.55 16.25 -10.66
N PRO A 79 12.73 16.90 -10.62
CA PRO A 79 12.84 18.37 -10.68
C PRO A 79 12.25 19.01 -11.94
N LYS A 80 12.19 18.25 -13.04
CA LYS A 80 11.62 18.68 -14.33
C LYS A 80 10.19 18.18 -14.56
N ALA A 81 9.52 17.67 -13.52
CA ALA A 81 8.15 17.16 -13.67
C ALA A 81 7.17 18.33 -13.91
N GLU A 82 6.48 18.29 -15.05
CA GLU A 82 5.45 19.29 -15.41
C GLU A 82 4.03 18.86 -14.99
N LYS A 83 3.86 17.58 -14.65
CA LYS A 83 2.57 16.98 -14.29
C LYS A 83 2.71 16.16 -13.02
N THR A 84 1.63 16.12 -12.25
CA THR A 84 1.46 15.23 -11.10
C THR A 84 0.43 14.17 -11.46
N LEU A 85 0.79 12.89 -11.29
CA LEU A 85 -0.10 11.75 -11.48
C LEU A 85 -0.27 11.02 -10.15
N ALA A 86 -1.50 10.64 -9.84
CA ALA A 86 -1.82 9.75 -8.73
C ALA A 86 -2.35 8.42 -9.28
N LEU A 87 -1.75 7.32 -8.86
CA LEU A 87 -2.25 5.96 -9.10
C LEU A 87 -2.86 5.46 -7.79
N VAL A 88 -4.13 5.10 -7.81
CA VAL A 88 -4.88 4.67 -6.61
C VAL A 88 -5.34 3.24 -6.81
N GLY A 89 -4.93 2.33 -5.92
CA GLY A 89 -5.30 0.92 -5.95
C GLY A 89 -6.20 0.52 -4.77
N LYS A 90 -7.18 -0.34 -5.01
CA LYS A 90 -7.93 -1.03 -3.95
C LYS A 90 -7.01 -2.07 -3.31
N GLY A 91 -6.81 -1.99 -1.99
CA GLY A 91 -5.92 -2.88 -1.22
C GLY A 91 -6.65 -3.71 -0.17
N ILE A 92 -7.78 -4.35 -0.54
CA ILE A 92 -8.48 -5.26 0.37
C ILE A 92 -7.74 -6.61 0.34
N THR A 93 -7.08 -6.95 1.45
CA THR A 93 -6.29 -8.20 1.56
C THR A 93 -7.16 -9.44 1.74
N TYR A 94 -8.37 -9.27 2.24
CA TYR A 94 -9.41 -10.30 2.30
C TYR A 94 -10.78 -9.65 2.30
N ASP A 95 -11.70 -10.20 1.51
CA ASP A 95 -13.05 -9.68 1.34
C ASP A 95 -14.03 -10.82 1.64
N SER A 96 -14.61 -10.81 2.84
CA SER A 96 -15.59 -11.83 3.27
C SER A 96 -17.02 -11.50 2.83
N GLY A 97 -17.26 -10.30 2.29
CA GLY A 97 -18.59 -9.72 2.06
C GLY A 97 -18.78 -8.37 2.73
#